data_AF-A0A5E4LT49-F1
#
_entry.id   AF-A0A5E4LT49-F1
#
_cell.length_a   1.000
_cell.length_b   1.000
_cell.length_c   1.000
_cell.angle_alpha   90.00
_cell.angle_beta   90.00
_cell.angle_gamma   90.00
#
_symmetry.space_group_name_H-M   'P 1'
#
loop_
_entity.id
_entity.type
_entity.pdbx_description
1 polymer ?
#
loop_
_entity_poly.entity_id
_entity_poly.type
_entity_poly.pdbx_seq_one_letter_code
_entity_poly.pdbx_strand_id
1 'polypeptide(L)'
;MNFEFEEFNSPEDIFIYMSTMAPPMKNMLPINSYKGYIFSMIPLTPATGNSYLLIYTKGKLDGKLLEFDMNLKKFKSVETAERTDKNYFVVLTPKRNTIADAAIEALEKST
;
A
#
# COMPACT_ATOMS: atom_id res chain seq x y z
N MET A 1 -1.56 18.97 8.06
CA MET A 1 -1.10 17.71 7.42
C MET A 1 -1.48 17.85 5.97
N ASN A 2 -0.52 17.73 5.07
CA ASN A 2 -0.74 17.85 3.63
C ASN A 2 -0.75 16.45 3.03
N PHE A 3 -1.64 16.23 2.08
CA PHE A 3 -1.80 14.95 1.41
C PHE A 3 -1.69 15.16 -0.09
N GLU A 4 -0.81 14.38 -0.70
CA GLU A 4 -0.76 14.19 -2.14
C GLU A 4 -1.37 12.82 -2.46
N PHE A 5 -2.01 12.69 -3.63
CA PHE A 5 -2.76 11.50 -3.99
C PHE A 5 -2.32 10.96 -5.34
N GLU A 6 -2.07 9.65 -5.42
CA GLU A 6 -1.79 8.94 -6.66
C GLU A 6 -2.75 7.75 -6.76
N GLU A 7 -3.72 7.84 -7.69
CA GLU A 7 -4.76 6.83 -7.89
C GLU A 7 -4.35 5.84 -8.99
N PHE A 8 -4.53 4.56 -8.71
CA PHE A 8 -4.31 3.46 -9.64
C PHE A 8 -5.59 2.67 -9.92
N ASN A 9 -5.60 1.96 -11.05
CA ASN A 9 -6.74 1.14 -11.46
C ASN A 9 -6.82 -0.20 -10.70
N SER A 10 -5.70 -0.69 -10.17
CA SER A 10 -5.63 -2.01 -9.54
C SER A 10 -4.65 -2.08 -8.37
N PRO A 11 -4.85 -3.04 -7.44
CA PRO A 11 -3.88 -3.32 -6.37
C PRO A 11 -2.51 -3.72 -6.91
N GLU A 12 -2.47 -4.43 -8.04
CA GLU A 12 -1.24 -4.86 -8.70
C GLU A 12 -0.36 -3.68 -9.10
N ASP A 13 -0.95 -2.59 -9.60
CA ASP A 13 -0.18 -1.40 -9.95
C ASP A 13 0.50 -0.77 -8.72
N ILE A 14 -0.20 -0.75 -7.58
CA ILE A 14 0.37 -0.30 -6.30
C ILE A 14 1.49 -1.24 -5.85
N PHE A 15 1.32 -2.56 -6.01
CA PHE A 15 2.36 -3.53 -5.65
C PHE A 15 3.61 -3.38 -6.52
N ILE A 16 3.45 -3.11 -7.81
CA ILE A 16 4.58 -2.79 -8.69
C ILE A 16 5.30 -1.55 -8.16
N TYR A 17 4.56 -0.46 -7.94
CA TYR A 17 5.14 0.79 -7.43
C TYR A 17 5.92 0.56 -6.14
N MET A 18 5.30 -0.09 -5.15
CA MET A 18 5.93 -0.35 -3.86
C MET A 18 7.15 -1.28 -3.97
N SER A 19 7.12 -2.23 -4.91
CA SER A 19 8.25 -3.15 -5.16
C SER A 19 9.46 -2.44 -5.76
N THR A 20 9.28 -1.37 -6.56
CA THR A 20 10.41 -0.60 -7.12
C THR A 20 11.09 0.28 -6.07
N MET A 21 10.37 0.65 -5.02
CA MET A 21 10.89 1.43 -3.89
C MET A 21 11.49 0.56 -2.77
N ALA A 22 11.28 -0.75 -2.81
CA ALA A 22 11.79 -1.67 -1.81
C ALA A 22 13.33 -1.71 -1.86
N PRO A 23 14.03 -1.50 -0.73
CA PRO A 23 15.46 -1.78 -0.68
C PRO A 23 15.71 -3.24 -1.07
N PRO A 24 16.83 -3.57 -1.73
CA PRO A 24 17.12 -4.94 -2.21
C PRO A 24 17.03 -6.05 -1.14
N MET A 25 17.04 -5.69 0.15
CA MET A 25 17.03 -6.61 1.29
C MET A 25 15.67 -6.76 2.00
N LYS A 26 14.65 -5.96 1.67
CA LYS A 26 13.31 -6.08 2.28
C LYS A 26 12.29 -6.55 1.24
N ASN A 27 12.08 -7.86 1.20
CA ASN A 27 11.05 -8.48 0.37
C ASN A 27 9.67 -8.51 1.03
N MET A 28 9.49 -7.95 2.24
CA MET A 28 8.19 -7.82 2.91
C MET A 28 7.82 -6.35 3.08
N LEU A 29 6.68 -5.97 2.51
CA LEU A 29 6.16 -4.60 2.48
C LEU A 29 4.76 -4.57 3.10
N PRO A 30 4.43 -3.58 3.92
CA PRO A 30 3.07 -3.40 4.39
C PRO A 30 2.18 -2.82 3.26
N ILE A 31 0.92 -3.25 3.21
CA ILE A 31 -0.14 -2.60 2.44
C ILE A 31 -1.39 -2.51 3.31
N ASN A 32 -2.10 -1.38 3.29
CA ASN A 32 -3.32 -1.22 4.07
C ASN A 32 -4.55 -1.50 3.22
N SER A 33 -5.53 -2.20 3.79
CA SER A 33 -6.90 -2.23 3.30
C SER A 33 -7.82 -1.68 4.39
N TYR A 34 -8.42 -0.52 4.14
CA TYR A 34 -9.19 0.20 5.15
C TYR A 34 -10.22 1.12 4.48
N LYS A 35 -11.45 1.12 5.00
CA LYS A 35 -12.58 1.97 4.54
C LYS A 35 -12.84 1.93 3.02
N GLY A 36 -12.65 0.78 2.37
CA GLY A 36 -12.88 0.64 0.93
C GLY A 36 -11.74 1.16 0.06
N TYR A 37 -10.58 1.41 0.65
CA TYR A 37 -9.36 1.77 -0.03
C TYR A 37 -8.26 0.73 0.23
N ILE A 38 -7.45 0.47 -0.79
CA ILE A 38 -6.19 -0.26 -0.68
C ILE A 38 -5.09 0.76 -0.94
N PHE A 39 -4.16 0.90 0.01
CA PHE A 39 -3.17 1.97 -0.09
C PHE A 39 -1.87 1.72 0.67
N SER A 40 -0.85 2.47 0.25
CA SER A 40 0.36 2.72 1.01
C SER A 40 0.50 4.22 1.30
N MET A 41 1.08 4.57 2.45
CA MET A 41 1.37 5.96 2.82
C MET A 41 2.88 6.15 2.89
N ILE A 42 3.39 7.09 2.10
CA ILE A 42 4.79 7.45 2.08
C ILE A 42 4.96 8.84 2.69
N PRO A 43 5.72 8.99 3.79
CA PRO A 43 6.05 10.31 4.31
C PRO A 43 7.00 11.02 3.33
N LEU A 44 6.54 12.11 2.72
CA LEU A 44 7.35 12.91 1.78
C LEU A 44 8.35 13.80 2.50
N THR A 45 8.05 14.19 3.73
CA THR A 45 8.93 14.98 4.58
C THR A 45 9.21 14.25 5.90
N PRO A 46 10.06 13.20 5.89
CA PRO A 46 10.25 12.34 7.06
C PRO A 46 10.72 13.09 8.32
N ALA A 47 11.50 14.16 8.13
CA ALA A 47 12.04 14.96 9.24
C ALA A 47 10.98 15.82 9.95
N THR A 48 9.91 16.23 9.25
CA THR A 48 8.87 17.10 9.81
C THR A 48 7.51 16.41 9.94
N GLY A 49 7.29 15.28 9.25
CA GLY A 49 6.09 14.46 9.35
C GLY A 49 4.82 15.14 8.85
N ASN A 50 4.94 16.18 8.01
CA ASN A 50 3.84 17.08 7.68
C ASN A 50 3.18 16.81 6.32
N SER A 51 3.85 16.07 5.42
CA SER A 51 3.34 15.75 4.08
C SER A 51 3.43 14.26 3.79
N TYR A 52 2.34 13.69 3.26
CA TYR A 52 2.23 12.27 2.93
C TYR A 52 1.72 12.12 1.50
N LEU A 53 2.33 11.19 0.77
CA LEU A 53 1.77 10.67 -0.47
C LEU A 53 0.93 9.44 -0.14
N LEU A 54 -0.34 9.48 -0.51
CA LEU A 54 -1.25 8.36 -0.46
C LEU A 54 -1.34 7.74 -1.86
N ILE A 55 -0.76 6.56 -1.99
CA ILE A 55 -0.80 5.76 -3.22
C ILE A 55 -1.92 4.76 -3.05
N TYR A 56 -2.95 4.83 -3.88
CA TYR A 56 -4.19 4.12 -3.58
C TYR A 56 -4.95 3.63 -4.79
N THR A 57 -5.87 2.70 -4.52
CA THR A 57 -6.96 2.31 -5.40
C THR A 57 -8.20 2.04 -4.55
N LYS A 58 -9.38 2.18 -5.13
CA LYS A 58 -10.63 1.82 -4.45
C LYS A 58 -10.80 0.30 -4.48
N GLY A 59 -11.12 -0.28 -3.34
CA GLY A 59 -11.35 -1.72 -3.21
C GLY A 59 -11.10 -2.25 -1.82
N LYS A 60 -11.17 -3.57 -1.71
CA LYS A 60 -10.85 -4.32 -0.50
C LYS A 60 -9.85 -5.40 -0.85
N LEU A 61 -8.82 -5.53 -0.03
CA LEU A 61 -7.81 -6.56 -0.15
C LEU A 61 -7.92 -7.47 1.06
N ASP A 62 -8.23 -8.73 0.80
CA ASP A 62 -8.31 -9.78 1.82
C ASP A 62 -7.00 -10.60 1.83
N GLY A 63 -6.74 -11.28 2.95
CA GLY A 63 -5.52 -12.06 3.16
C GLY A 63 -4.65 -11.46 4.26
N LYS A 64 -3.61 -12.21 4.65
CA LYS A 64 -2.61 -11.77 5.65
C LYS A 64 -1.26 -11.49 5.00
N LEU A 65 -0.86 -12.37 4.08
CA LEU A 65 0.40 -12.30 3.35
C LEU A 65 0.14 -12.65 1.89
N LEU A 66 0.60 -11.79 0.99
CA LEU A 66 0.45 -11.96 -0.45
C LEU A 66 1.84 -12.11 -1.07
N GLU A 67 2.06 -13.17 -1.85
CA GLU A 67 3.23 -13.29 -2.72
C GLU A 67 2.92 -12.58 -4.03
N PHE A 68 3.74 -11.62 -4.43
CA PHE A 68 3.61 -10.88 -5.68
C PHE A 68 4.69 -11.28 -6.68
N ASP A 69 4.25 -11.67 -7.88
CA ASP A 69 5.10 -11.95 -9.02
C ASP A 69 5.15 -10.72 -9.94
N MET A 70 6.29 -10.04 -9.95
CA MET A 70 6.49 -8.83 -10.75
C MET A 70 6.47 -9.09 -12.26
N ASN A 71 6.83 -10.28 -12.72
CA ASN A 71 6.84 -10.63 -14.14
C ASN A 71 5.43 -10.91 -14.64
N LEU A 72 4.63 -11.63 -13.84
CA LEU A 72 3.26 -11.99 -14.19
C LEU A 72 2.26 -10.89 -13.82
N LYS A 73 2.67 -9.89 -13.03
CA LYS A 73 1.81 -8.86 -12.44
C LYS A 73 0.59 -9.47 -11.76
N LYS A 74 0.83 -10.47 -10.92
CA LYS A 74 -0.22 -11.19 -10.19
C LYS A 74 0.25 -11.48 -8.77
N PHE A 75 -0.71 -11.58 -7.86
CA PHE A 75 -0.45 -12.03 -6.49
C PHE A 75 -1.32 -13.21 -6.10
N LYS A 76 -0.93 -13.90 -5.03
CA LYS A 76 -1.71 -14.94 -4.37
C LYS A 76 -1.51 -14.87 -2.86
N SER A 77 -2.50 -15.32 -2.10
CA SER A 77 -2.36 -15.50 -0.66
C SER A 77 -1.44 -16.68 -0.35
N VAL A 78 -0.55 -16.50 0.63
CA VAL A 78 0.37 -17.53 1.12
C VAL A 78 0.42 -17.51 2.64
N GLU A 79 0.83 -18.61 3.27
CA GLU A 79 1.01 -18.68 4.73
C GLU A 79 2.39 -18.20 5.17
N THR A 80 3.40 -18.44 4.34
CA THR A 80 4.82 -18.20 4.60
C THR A 80 5.49 -17.54 3.40
N ALA A 81 6.53 -16.74 3.65
CA ALA A 81 7.41 -16.22 2.61
C ALA A 81 8.59 -17.18 2.41
N GLU A 82 8.58 -17.92 1.31
CA GLU A 82 9.56 -19.00 1.07
C GLU A 82 10.62 -18.61 0.04
N ARG A 83 10.32 -17.64 -0.83
CA ARG A 83 11.16 -17.29 -1.98
C ARG A 83 11.80 -15.92 -1.82
N THR A 84 13.13 -15.86 -1.86
CA THR A 84 13.85 -14.57 -1.75
C THR A 84 13.76 -13.71 -3.01
N ASP A 85 13.36 -14.29 -4.15
CA ASP A 85 13.20 -13.59 -5.43
C ASP A 85 11.80 -12.97 -5.63
N LYS A 86 10.90 -13.12 -4.66
CA LYS A 86 9.54 -12.58 -4.71
C LYS A 86 9.36 -11.44 -3.72
N ASN A 87 8.47 -10.51 -4.06
CA ASN A 87 8.00 -9.50 -3.13
C ASN A 87 6.77 -10.03 -2.40
N TYR A 88 6.66 -9.69 -1.12
CA TYR A 88 5.57 -10.09 -0.27
C TYR A 88 4.91 -8.86 0.32
N PHE A 89 3.58 -8.85 0.33
CA PHE A 89 2.78 -7.78 0.89
C PHE A 89 2.01 -8.30 2.11
N VAL A 90 2.27 -7.68 3.26
CA VAL A 90 1.51 -7.94 4.49
C VAL A 90 0.29 -7.02 4.48
N VAL A 91 -0.89 -7.61 4.40
CA VAL A 91 -2.15 -6.85 4.35
C VAL A 91 -2.55 -6.46 5.77
N LEU A 92 -2.61 -5.16 6.02
CA LEU A 92 -3.00 -4.56 7.28
C LEU A 92 -4.42 -4.03 7.19
N THR A 93 -5.28 -4.45 8.12
CA THR A 93 -6.67 -4.02 8.21
C THR A 93 -6.89 -3.32 9.56
N PRO A 94 -6.33 -2.11 9.75
CA PRO A 94 -6.40 -1.42 11.04
C PRO A 94 -7.85 -1.13 11.42
N LYS A 95 -8.19 -1.30 12.71
CA LYS A 95 -9.50 -0.89 13.23
C LYS A 95 -9.70 0.63 13.19
N ARG A 96 -8.62 1.38 13.37
CA ARG A 96 -8.58 2.85 13.31
C ARG A 96 -7.22 3.30 12.78
N ASN A 97 -7.22 4.25 11.87
CA ASN A 97 -6.01 4.88 11.37
C ASN A 97 -6.28 6.38 11.14
N THR A 98 -5.85 7.22 12.08
CA THR A 98 -6.20 8.65 12.07
C THR A 98 -5.58 9.43 10.92
N ILE A 99 -4.43 8.99 10.41
CA ILE A 99 -3.79 9.62 9.24
C ILE A 99 -4.57 9.24 7.98
N ALA A 100 -4.90 7.96 7.82
CA ALA A 100 -5.72 7.51 6.71
C ALA A 100 -7.13 8.11 6.75
N ASP A 101 -7.72 8.26 7.94
CA ASP A 101 -9.02 8.91 8.11
C ASP A 101 -8.98 10.35 7.56
N ALA A 102 -7.96 11.13 7.93
CA ALA A 102 -7.80 12.51 7.44
C ALA A 102 -7.49 12.58 5.94
N ALA A 103 -6.68 11.64 5.42
CA ALA A 103 -6.35 11.59 4.00
C ALA A 103 -7.57 11.23 3.13
N ILE A 104 -8.37 10.24 3.55
CA ILE A 104 -9.61 9.86 2.86
C ILE A 104 -10.62 11.01 2.88
N GLU A 105 -10.80 11.68 4.02
CA GLU A 105 -11.68 12.84 4.10
C GLU A 105 -11.24 13.97 3.16
N ALA A 106 -9.94 14.24 3.05
CA ALA A 106 -9.40 15.23 2.13
C ALA A 106 -9.61 14.82 0.66
N LEU A 107 -9.39 13.55 0.33
CA LEU A 107 -9.60 13.00 -1.02
C LEU A 107 -11.06 13.14 -1.46
N GLU A 108 -12.01 12.71 -0.62
CA GLU A 108 -13.44 12.73 -0.92
C GLU A 108 -14.00 14.15 -1.10
N LYS A 109 -13.39 15.16 -0.47
CA LYS A 109 -13.77 16.57 -0.68
C LYS A 109 -13.21 17.18 -1.97
N SER A 110 -12.19 16.55 -2.55
CA SER A 110 -11.52 17.02 -3.78
C SER A 110 -12.07 16.43 -5.07
N THR A 111 -12.99 15.46 -4.96
CA THR A 111 -13.72 14.81 -6.07
C THR A 111 -15.11 15.42 -6.19
#